data_AF-A0A1H0TBK1-F1
#
_entry.id   AF-A0A1H0TBK1-F1
#
_cell.length_a   1.000
_cell.length_b   1.000
_cell.length_c   1.000
_cell.angle_alpha   90.00
_cell.angle_beta   90.00
_cell.angle_gamma   90.00
#
_symmetry.space_group_name_H-M   'P 1'
#
loop_
_entity.id
_entity.type
_entity.pdbx_description
1 polymer ?
#
loop_
_entity_poly.entity_id
_entity_poly.type
_entity_poly.pdbx_seq_one_letter_code
_entity_poly.pdbx_strand_id
1 'polypeptide(L)' 'MSTWRKSSYSPEASDCVEVGHGVGIRDSKAPATHLPVSGEAWSAFLHLVKVA' A
#
# COMPACT_ATOMS: atom_id res chain seq x y z
N MET A 1 1.69 13.48 -4.79
CA MET A 1 2.10 12.69 -3.61
C MET A 1 0.86 12.07 -3.01
N SER A 2 0.86 10.75 -2.81
CA SER A 2 -0.26 10.05 -2.16
C SER A 2 -0.32 10.47 -0.69
N THR A 3 -1.45 11.05 -0.26
CA THR A 3 -1.68 11.37 1.15
C THR A 3 -2.05 10.08 1.88
N TRP A 4 -1.10 9.46 2.57
CA TRP A 4 -1.31 8.26 3.36
C TRP A 4 -1.90 8.60 4.73
N ARG A 5 -2.79 7.74 5.23
CA ARG A 5 -3.33 7.81 6.60
C ARG A 5 -3.58 6.42 7.16
N LYS A 6 -3.49 6.27 8.48
CA LYS A 6 -3.94 5.06 9.18
C LYS A 6 -5.44 4.83 8.91
N SER A 7 -5.81 3.58 8.62
CA SER A 7 -7.21 3.18 8.52
C SER A 7 -7.88 3.27 9.89
N SER A 8 -9.13 3.71 9.93
CA SER A 8 -9.93 3.73 11.17
C SER A 8 -10.29 2.32 11.68
N TYR A 9 -10.10 1.30 10.84
CA TYR A 9 -10.31 -0.12 11.20
C TYR A 9 -9.04 -0.79 11.75
N SER A 10 -7.91 -0.07 11.79
CA SER A 10 -6.66 -0.64 12.31
C SER A 10 -6.62 -0.63 13.83
N PRO A 11 -6.14 -1.72 14.47
CA PRO A 11 -5.90 -1.76 15.90
C PRO A 11 -4.90 -0.68 16.35
N GLU A 12 -4.85 -0.42 17.66
CA GLU A 12 -3.91 0.53 18.26
C GLU A 12 -2.44 0.07 18.14
N ALA A 13 -2.18 -1.23 18.32
CA ALA A 13 -0.83 -1.71 18.62
C ALA A 13 -0.14 -2.56 17.52
N SER A 14 -0.88 -3.26 16.66
CA SER A 14 -0.31 -4.11 15.60
C SER A 14 -1.17 -4.16 14.35
N ASP A 15 -0.63 -4.74 13.27
CA ASP A 15 -1.35 -5.04 12.02
C ASP A 15 -2.06 -3.83 11.40
N CYS A 16 -1.39 -2.67 11.46
CA CYS A 16 -1.90 -1.41 10.94
C CYS A 16 -1.95 -1.43 9.40
N VAL A 17 -3.07 -0.97 8.87
CA VAL A 17 -3.31 -0.77 7.44
C VAL A 17 -3.30 0.73 7.18
N GLU A 18 -2.41 1.17 6.28
CA GLU A 18 -2.39 2.54 5.77
C GLU A 18 -3.13 2.58 4.42
N VAL A 19 -3.92 3.65 4.23
CA VAL A 19 -4.68 3.89 3.01
C VAL A 19 -4.30 5.23 2.41
N GLY A 20 -4.31 5.34 1.08
CA GLY A 20 -4.00 6.56 0.34
C GLY A 20 -4.58 6.50 -1.08
N HIS A 21 -4.60 7.64 -1.77
CA HIS A 21 -4.99 7.69 -3.19
C HIS A 21 -3.78 7.36 -4.09
N GLY A 22 -4.00 6.45 -5.04
CA GLY A 22 -2.95 5.83 -5.86
C GLY A 22 -2.46 4.49 -5.30
N VAL A 23 -1.51 3.85 -5.99
CA VAL A 23 -0.87 2.62 -5.52
C VAL A 23 0.60 2.93 -5.23
N GLY A 24 1.10 2.49 -4.09
CA GLY A 24 2.51 2.64 -3.74
C GLY A 24 2.95 1.60 -2.73
N ILE A 25 4.20 1.19 -2.83
CA ILE A 25 4.86 0.30 -1.87
C ILE A 25 5.73 1.16 -0.96
N ARG A 26 5.60 0.94 0.34
CA ARG A 26 6.34 1.66 1.38
C ARG A 26 6.81 0.67 2.43
N ASP A 27 8.02 0.89 2.95
CA ASP A 27 8.46 0.26 4.18
C ASP A 27 7.89 1.02 5.38
N SER A 28 7.05 0.37 6.18
CA SER A 28 6.46 0.95 7.38
C SER A 28 7.50 1.31 8.45
N LYS A 29 8.66 0.65 8.45
CA LYS A 29 9.80 0.91 9.35
C LYS A 29 10.79 1.92 8.78
N ALA A 30 10.75 2.20 7.48
CA ALA A 30 11.55 3.22 6.81
C ALA A 30 10.66 4.18 5.99
N PRO A 31 9.86 5.03 6.67
CA PRO A 31 8.72 5.71 6.09
C PRO A 31 9.03 6.79 5.04
N ALA A 32 10.29 7.18 4.86
CA ALA A 32 10.72 8.29 4.03
C ALA A 32 10.70 7.99 2.52
N THR A 33 10.74 6.72 2.13
CA THR A 33 10.82 6.29 0.72
C THR A 33 9.57 5.52 0.33
N HIS A 34 8.95 5.92 -0.79
CA HIS A 34 7.82 5.20 -1.40
C HIS A 34 8.13 4.90 -2.86
N LEU A 35 7.74 3.70 -3.30
CA LEU A 35 7.77 3.29 -4.71
C LEU A 35 6.36 3.45 -5.29
N PRO A 36 6.10 4.45 -6.16
CA PRO A 36 4.81 4.57 -6.81
C PRO A 36 4.60 3.44 -7.82
N VAL A 37 3.38 2.92 -7.88
CA VAL A 37 2.95 1.90 -8.83
C VAL A 37 1.72 2.44 -9.56
N SER A 38 1.66 2.27 -10.88
CA SER A 38 0.45 2.64 -11.62
C SER A 38 -0.69 1.67 -11.32
N GLY A 39 -1.94 2.10 -11.50
CA GLY A 39 -3.10 1.22 -11.29
C GLY A 39 -3.07 0.00 -12.22
N GLU A 40 -2.58 0.17 -13.45
CA GLU A 40 -2.43 -0.89 -14.45
C GLU A 40 -1.39 -1.93 -14.01
N ALA A 41 -0.20 -1.48 -13.59
CA ALA A 41 0.87 -2.37 -13.13
C ALA A 41 0.44 -3.16 -11.89
N TRP A 42 -0.28 -2.53 -10.96
CA TRP A 42 -0.83 -3.20 -9.78
C TRP A 42 -1.87 -4.26 -10.15
N SER A 43 -2.77 -3.94 -11.08
CA SER A 43 -3.80 -4.88 -11.54
C SER A 43 -3.22 -6.10 -12.25
N ALA A 44 -2.16 -5.91 -13.04
CA ALA A 44 -1.43 -6.98 -13.70
C ALA A 44 -0.73 -7.91 -12.69
N PHE A 45 -0.08 -7.32 -11.67
CA PHE A 45 0.54 -8.09 -10.58
C PHE A 45 -0.49 -8.95 -9.83
N LEU A 46 -1.64 -8.38 -9.45
CA LEU A 46 -2.70 -9.12 -8.76
C LEU A 46 -3.23 -10.31 -9.57
N HIS A 47 -3.34 -10.16 -10.90
CA HIS A 47 -3.70 -11.28 -11.77
C HIS A 47 -2.64 -12.39 -11.75
N LEU A 48 -1.36 -12.03 -11.85
CA LEU A 48 -0.26 -12.99 -11.82
C LEU A 48 -0.22 -13.81 -10.52
N VAL A 49 -0.32 -13.15 -9.37
CA VAL A 49 -0.18 -13.84 -8.07
C VAL A 49 -1.43 -14.60 -7.64
N LYS A 50 -2.60 -14.29 -8.19
CA LYS A 50 -3.84 -15.00 -7.88
C LYS A 50 -3.99 -16.33 -8.62
N VAL A 51 -3.25 -16.49 -9.72
CA VAL A 51 -3.23 -17.72 -10.54
C VAL A 51 -2.09 -18.66 -10.11
N ALA A 52 -1.12 -18.16 -9.35
CA ALA A 52 -0.04 -18.94 -8.72
C ALA A 52 -0.50 -19.59 -7.41
#